data_AF-A0A928FS19-F1
#
_entry.id   AF-A0A928FS19-F1
#
_cell.length_a   1.000
_cell.length_b   1.000
_cell.length_c   1.000
_cell.angle_alpha   90.00
_cell.angle_beta   90.00
_cell.angle_gamma   90.00
#
_symmetry.space_group_name_H-M   'P 1'
#
loop_
_entity.id
_entity.type
_entity.pdbx_description
1 polymer ?
#
loop_
_entity_poly.entity_id
_entity_poly.type
_entity_poly.pdbx_seq_one_letter_code
_entity_poly.pdbx_strand_id
1 'polypeptide(L)'
;MKKIISLACTALAVLLLLSSCAAQDKSTAKRINAASDFEFCLLENVEEHDFGGYGALYGFGVTKYYGKDYELAKDENGYIIEEGEYVSYEVTAWPDESNGGKFVTAIYCTDMDVRVLGLTLENSLDEFSAALSDMGFKVKESEQYGTDGIIKEYTAIKAEKGGISVYICDYGQSKTLSIRADVSNKLGIIY
;
A
#
# COMPACT_ATOMS: atom_id res chain seq x y z
N MET A 1 -1.81 -23.67 -47.37
CA MET A 1 -2.86 -22.92 -46.65
C MET A 1 -3.03 -23.31 -45.18
N LYS A 2 -3.27 -24.58 -44.82
CA LYS A 2 -3.44 -25.00 -43.40
C LYS A 2 -2.26 -24.63 -42.46
N LYS A 3 -1.01 -24.69 -42.94
CA LYS A 3 0.19 -24.33 -42.15
C LYS A 3 0.32 -22.83 -41.86
N ILE A 4 -0.23 -21.96 -42.72
CA ILE A 4 -0.13 -20.50 -42.56
C ILE A 4 -1.17 -20.00 -41.54
N ILE A 5 -2.36 -20.61 -41.52
CA ILE A 5 -3.41 -20.30 -40.53
C ILE A 5 -2.98 -20.75 -39.12
N SER A 6 -2.29 -21.90 -39.01
CA SER A 6 -1.76 -22.37 -37.72
C SER A 6 -0.67 -21.47 -37.15
N LEU A 7 0.16 -20.83 -37.98
CA LEU A 7 1.24 -19.95 -37.51
C LEU A 7 0.69 -18.58 -37.04
N ALA A 8 -0.36 -18.10 -37.70
CA ALA A 8 -1.02 -16.84 -37.34
C ALA A 8 -1.75 -16.91 -35.99
N CYS A 9 -2.41 -18.04 -35.67
CA CYS A 9 -3.07 -18.21 -34.37
C CYS A 9 -2.07 -18.30 -33.19
N THR A 10 -0.92 -18.93 -33.38
CA THR A 10 0.11 -19.03 -32.34
C THR A 10 0.79 -17.68 -32.08
N ALA A 11 1.03 -16.88 -33.13
CA ALA A 11 1.59 -15.53 -32.97
C ALA A 11 0.62 -14.59 -32.22
N LEU A 12 -0.69 -14.70 -32.48
CA LEU A 12 -1.71 -13.91 -31.78
C LEU A 12 -1.86 -14.31 -30.31
N ALA A 13 -1.75 -15.61 -29.99
CA ALA A 13 -1.76 -16.09 -28.61
C ALA A 13 -0.51 -15.63 -27.83
N VAL A 14 0.67 -15.58 -28.46
CA VAL A 14 1.90 -15.05 -27.83
C VAL A 14 1.82 -13.53 -27.65
N LEU A 15 1.24 -12.79 -28.59
CA LEU A 15 1.00 -11.34 -28.45
C LEU A 15 -0.03 -11.00 -27.37
N LEU A 16 -1.06 -11.84 -27.17
CA LEU A 16 -2.02 -11.71 -26.07
C LEU A 16 -1.45 -12.11 -24.70
N LEU A 17 -0.43 -12.98 -24.66
CA LEU A 17 0.28 -13.34 -23.44
C LEU A 17 1.31 -12.28 -23.03
N LEU A 18 1.83 -11.49 -23.99
CA LEU A 18 2.76 -10.39 -23.72
C LEU A 18 2.08 -9.10 -23.26
N SER A 19 0.75 -8.96 -23.41
CA SER A 19 -0.01 -7.84 -22.81
C SER A 19 -0.33 -8.03 -21.33
N SER A 20 0.14 -9.13 -20.71
CA SER A 20 0.10 -9.30 -19.25
C SER A 20 1.28 -8.59 -18.56
N CYS A 21 1.82 -7.52 -19.16
CA CYS A 21 2.56 -6.51 -18.41
C CYS A 21 1.62 -5.99 -17.33
N ALA A 22 1.87 -6.44 -16.09
CA ALA A 22 1.29 -6.00 -14.83
C ALA A 22 0.32 -4.82 -15.00
N ALA A 23 -0.94 -5.12 -15.36
CA ALA A 23 -2.00 -4.16 -15.19
C ALA A 23 -2.18 -4.03 -13.68
N GLN A 24 -1.38 -3.15 -13.05
CA GLN A 24 -1.47 -2.89 -11.63
C GLN A 24 -2.91 -2.51 -11.32
N ASP A 25 -3.48 -3.23 -10.37
CA ASP A 25 -4.91 -3.44 -10.34
C ASP A 25 -5.63 -2.24 -9.67
N LYS A 26 -5.90 -1.21 -10.48
CA LYS A 26 -6.75 -0.07 -10.08
C LYS A 26 -8.12 -0.51 -9.54
N SER A 27 -8.62 -1.69 -9.94
CA SER A 27 -9.89 -2.21 -9.41
C SER A 27 -9.75 -2.71 -7.98
N THR A 28 -8.61 -3.33 -7.63
CA THR A 28 -8.30 -3.71 -6.25
C THR A 28 -8.13 -2.47 -5.37
N ALA A 29 -7.36 -1.47 -5.82
CA ALA A 29 -7.24 -0.19 -5.10
C ALA A 29 -8.62 0.45 -4.87
N LYS A 30 -9.47 0.52 -5.91
CA LYS A 30 -10.83 1.07 -5.79
C LYS A 30 -11.69 0.34 -4.75
N ARG A 31 -11.57 -0.98 -4.64
CA ARG A 31 -12.31 -1.76 -3.63
C ARG A 31 -11.80 -1.51 -2.22
N ILE A 32 -10.49 -1.38 -2.03
CA ILE A 32 -9.89 -0.99 -0.74
C ILE A 32 -10.42 0.39 -0.35
N ASN A 33 -10.31 1.36 -1.25
CA ASN A 33 -10.73 2.74 -1.03
C ASN A 33 -12.22 2.83 -0.68
N ALA A 34 -13.09 2.07 -1.35
CA ALA A 34 -14.52 2.05 -1.06
C ALA A 34 -14.86 1.40 0.30
N ALA A 35 -13.92 0.67 0.90
CA ALA A 35 -14.08 0.00 2.19
C ALA A 35 -13.26 0.67 3.30
N SER A 36 -12.66 1.84 3.05
CA SER A 36 -11.78 2.51 4.00
C SER A 36 -12.12 4.00 4.10
N ASP A 37 -11.97 4.56 5.28
CA ASP A 37 -12.30 5.95 5.61
C ASP A 37 -11.04 6.82 5.64
N PHE A 38 -10.20 6.71 4.58
CA PHE A 38 -8.98 7.51 4.45
C PHE A 38 -9.27 8.89 3.83
N GLU A 39 -8.45 9.88 4.20
CA GLU A 39 -8.49 11.22 3.61
C GLU A 39 -8.10 11.18 2.12
N PHE A 40 -7.08 10.38 1.79
CA PHE A 40 -6.67 10.12 0.42
C PHE A 40 -6.74 8.63 0.09
N CYS A 41 -7.15 8.34 -1.13
CA CYS A 41 -7.32 7.00 -1.65
C CYS A 41 -6.00 6.44 -2.21
N LEU A 42 -5.78 5.12 -2.07
CA LEU A 42 -4.65 4.46 -2.73
C LEU A 42 -4.77 4.64 -4.25
N LEU A 43 -3.67 5.02 -4.90
CA LEU A 43 -3.57 5.40 -6.31
C LEU A 43 -4.40 6.63 -6.74
N GLU A 44 -4.79 7.47 -5.79
CA GLU A 44 -5.34 8.79 -6.11
C GLU A 44 -4.25 9.69 -6.72
N ASN A 45 -4.57 10.40 -7.80
CA ASN A 45 -3.71 11.45 -8.33
C ASN A 45 -3.90 12.72 -7.50
N VAL A 46 -2.84 13.14 -6.82
CA VAL A 46 -2.80 14.30 -5.91
C VAL A 46 -1.90 15.42 -6.45
N GLU A 47 -1.59 15.42 -7.74
CA GLU A 47 -0.73 16.43 -8.37
C GLU A 47 -1.23 17.86 -8.18
N GLU A 48 -2.55 18.06 -8.22
CA GLU A 48 -3.21 19.35 -8.04
C GLU A 48 -3.59 19.64 -6.58
N HIS A 49 -3.35 18.71 -5.66
CA HIS A 49 -3.71 18.89 -4.25
C HIS A 49 -2.71 19.81 -3.53
N ASP A 50 -3.23 20.77 -2.76
CA ASP A 50 -2.43 21.65 -1.93
C ASP A 50 -2.22 21.03 -0.55
N PHE A 51 -1.02 20.49 -0.31
CA PHE A 51 -0.61 19.95 0.99
C PHE A 51 -0.20 21.03 2.01
N GLY A 52 -0.57 22.30 1.79
CA GLY A 52 -0.40 23.37 2.76
C GLY A 52 -1.06 23.02 4.11
N GLY A 53 -0.25 23.01 5.17
CA GLY A 53 -0.70 22.71 6.54
C GLY A 53 -0.56 21.24 6.95
N TYR A 54 -0.23 20.33 6.03
CA TYR A 54 0.06 18.93 6.36
C TYR A 54 1.47 18.82 6.98
N GLY A 55 1.62 17.91 7.94
CA GLY A 55 2.94 17.44 8.32
C GLY A 55 3.57 16.69 7.14
N ALA A 56 4.87 16.89 6.89
CA ALA A 56 5.55 16.24 5.77
C ALA A 56 6.97 15.78 6.14
N LEU A 57 7.34 14.59 5.67
CA LEU A 57 8.71 14.09 5.64
C LEU A 57 9.15 13.90 4.18
N TYR A 58 10.22 14.58 3.81
CA TYR A 58 10.77 14.53 2.45
C TYR A 58 11.86 13.46 2.36
N GLY A 59 11.64 12.48 1.48
CA GLY A 59 12.60 11.44 1.13
C GLY A 59 13.12 11.59 -0.30
N PHE A 60 13.97 10.64 -0.71
CA PHE A 60 14.45 10.57 -2.09
C PHE A 60 13.38 9.91 -2.98
N GLY A 61 12.68 10.72 -3.79
CA GLY A 61 11.64 10.24 -4.73
C GLY A 61 10.26 10.01 -4.10
N VAL A 62 10.16 10.11 -2.76
CA VAL A 62 8.91 9.97 -2.01
C VAL A 62 8.74 11.14 -1.05
N THR A 63 7.52 11.65 -0.95
CA THR A 63 7.14 12.55 0.15
C THR A 63 6.04 11.89 0.96
N LYS A 64 6.26 11.76 2.28
CA LYS A 64 5.26 11.27 3.21
C LYS A 64 4.50 12.46 3.78
N TYR A 65 3.18 12.48 3.65
CA TYR A 65 2.28 13.45 4.26
C TYR A 65 1.45 12.79 5.35
N TYR A 66 1.26 13.46 6.49
CA TYR A 66 0.40 12.97 7.57
C TYR A 66 -0.96 13.61 7.46
N GLY A 67 -2.02 12.87 7.78
CA GLY A 67 -3.39 13.39 7.81
C GLY A 67 -3.45 14.69 8.63
N LYS A 68 -4.22 15.66 8.13
CA LYS A 68 -4.22 17.03 8.69
C LYS A 68 -4.73 17.12 10.13
N ASP A 69 -5.54 16.13 10.55
CA ASP A 69 -6.22 16.13 11.83
C ASP A 69 -5.33 15.55 12.96
N TYR A 70 -4.12 15.09 12.64
CA TYR A 70 -3.18 14.54 13.62
C TYR A 70 -2.18 15.57 14.12
N GLU A 71 -2.06 15.68 15.45
CA GLU A 71 -1.01 16.44 16.10
C GLU A 71 0.28 15.61 16.18
N LEU A 72 1.27 15.97 15.36
CA LEU A 72 2.53 15.24 15.31
C LEU A 72 3.50 15.73 16.39
N ALA A 73 4.02 14.77 17.17
CA ALA A 73 5.13 15.03 18.07
C ALA A 73 6.37 15.48 17.27
N LYS A 74 7.18 16.36 17.88
CA LYS A 74 8.43 16.84 17.30
C LYS A 74 9.56 16.73 18.31
N ASP A 75 10.75 16.39 17.84
CA ASP A 75 11.96 16.38 18.66
C ASP A 75 12.46 17.81 18.94
N GLU A 76 13.53 17.92 19.72
CA GLU A 76 14.16 19.21 20.08
C GLU A 76 14.63 20.02 18.85
N ASN A 77 14.85 19.36 17.71
CA ASN A 77 15.27 19.98 16.45
C ASN A 77 14.08 20.29 15.53
N GLY A 78 12.85 19.97 15.93
CA GLY A 78 11.64 20.17 15.16
C GLY A 78 11.34 19.08 14.13
N TYR A 79 12.06 17.95 14.16
CA TYR A 79 11.76 16.79 13.32
C TYR A 79 10.55 16.04 13.85
N ILE A 80 9.69 15.58 12.95
CA ILE A 80 8.52 14.78 13.30
C ILE A 80 8.99 13.45 13.93
N ILE A 81 8.39 13.11 15.07
CA ILE A 81 8.51 11.81 15.73
C ILE A 81 7.22 11.04 15.44
N GLU A 82 7.35 9.87 14.82
CA GLU A 82 6.25 8.97 14.47
C GLU A 82 5.75 8.19 15.71
N GLU A 83 5.20 8.92 16.69
CA GLU A 83 4.59 8.39 17.91
C GLU A 83 3.07 8.65 17.93
N GLY A 84 2.32 7.74 18.56
CA GLY A 84 0.87 7.85 18.71
C GLY A 84 0.07 7.41 17.49
N GLU A 85 -1.18 7.87 17.45
CA GLU A 85 -2.16 7.57 16.41
C GLU A 85 -2.04 8.58 15.26
N TYR A 86 -1.89 8.07 14.04
CA TYR A 86 -1.88 8.85 12.83
C TYR A 86 -2.19 8.00 11.60
N VAL A 87 -2.58 8.68 10.53
CA VAL A 87 -2.55 8.16 9.17
C VAL A 87 -1.53 8.97 8.36
N SER A 88 -0.73 8.30 7.54
CA SER A 88 0.17 8.95 6.61
C SER A 88 0.11 8.33 5.21
N TYR A 89 0.50 9.13 4.23
CA TYR A 89 0.38 8.87 2.81
C TYR A 89 1.73 9.09 2.15
N GLU A 90 2.31 8.06 1.55
CA GLU A 90 3.48 8.22 0.70
C GLU A 90 3.01 8.60 -0.70
N VAL A 91 3.49 9.75 -1.18
CA VAL A 91 3.21 10.28 -2.51
C VAL A 91 4.46 10.14 -3.36
N THR A 92 4.34 9.37 -4.45
CA THR A 92 5.41 9.11 -5.41
C THR A 92 4.86 9.16 -6.84
N ALA A 93 5.76 9.06 -7.81
CA ALA A 93 5.35 8.78 -9.18
C ALA A 93 4.89 7.32 -9.31
N TRP A 94 3.84 7.10 -10.11
CA TRP A 94 3.24 5.79 -10.31
C TRP A 94 2.74 5.63 -11.76
N PRO A 95 2.83 4.43 -12.38
CA PRO A 95 3.40 3.16 -11.85
C PRO A 95 4.92 3.08 -11.89
N ASP A 96 5.60 4.16 -12.31
CA ASP A 96 7.04 4.22 -12.52
C ASP A 96 7.54 5.58 -12.03
N GLU A 97 8.66 5.58 -11.30
CA GLU A 97 9.35 6.78 -10.81
C GLU A 97 9.74 7.79 -11.92
N SER A 98 9.80 7.33 -13.17
CA SER A 98 10.04 8.19 -14.33
C SER A 98 8.78 8.89 -14.86
N ASN A 99 7.59 8.54 -14.36
CA ASN A 99 6.37 9.27 -14.66
C ASN A 99 6.34 10.58 -13.86
N GLY A 100 5.84 11.66 -14.47
CA GLY A 100 5.77 12.97 -13.81
C GLY A 100 4.61 13.14 -12.81
N GLY A 101 3.70 12.17 -12.72
CA GLY A 101 2.51 12.29 -11.88
C GLY A 101 2.80 12.10 -10.40
N LYS A 102 1.87 12.53 -9.53
CA LYS A 102 1.95 12.34 -8.08
C LYS A 102 0.77 11.52 -7.60
N PHE A 103 1.04 10.33 -7.10
CA PHE A 103 0.01 9.40 -6.65
C PHE A 103 0.27 8.95 -5.22
N VAL A 104 -0.80 8.70 -4.46
CA VAL A 104 -0.69 8.02 -3.17
C VAL A 104 -0.37 6.56 -3.42
N THR A 105 0.86 6.14 -3.13
CA THR A 105 1.35 4.78 -3.39
C THR A 105 1.50 3.96 -2.12
N ALA A 106 1.55 4.59 -0.95
CA ALA A 106 1.36 3.90 0.32
C ALA A 106 0.46 4.67 1.27
N ILE A 107 -0.28 3.92 2.09
CA ILE A 107 -1.04 4.42 3.23
C ILE A 107 -0.58 3.64 4.45
N TYR A 108 -0.24 4.36 5.53
CA TYR A 108 0.13 3.78 6.81
C TYR A 108 -0.81 4.31 7.90
N CYS A 109 -1.29 3.43 8.76
CA CYS A 109 -2.31 3.73 9.77
C CYS A 109 -1.91 3.11 11.12
N THR A 110 -1.93 3.94 12.16
CA THR A 110 -1.85 3.52 13.58
C THR A 110 -3.07 3.94 14.38
N ASP A 111 -3.93 4.78 13.81
CA ASP A 111 -5.19 5.21 14.40
C ASP A 111 -6.17 4.04 14.51
N MET A 112 -6.62 3.76 15.73
CA MET A 112 -7.52 2.64 16.04
C MET A 112 -8.95 2.86 15.57
N ASP A 113 -9.39 4.10 15.43
CA ASP A 113 -10.77 4.46 15.08
C ASP A 113 -11.01 4.52 13.56
N VAL A 114 -9.93 4.63 12.77
CA VAL A 114 -10.02 4.67 11.30
C VAL A 114 -10.46 3.31 10.75
N ARG A 115 -11.53 3.33 9.93
CA ARG A 115 -12.00 2.14 9.24
C ARG A 115 -11.14 1.83 8.03
N VAL A 116 -10.64 0.61 7.95
CA VAL A 116 -9.83 0.09 6.86
C VAL A 116 -10.34 -1.30 6.48
N LEU A 117 -10.67 -1.51 5.19
CA LEU A 117 -11.24 -2.77 4.69
C LEU A 117 -12.55 -3.19 5.42
N GLY A 118 -13.31 -2.20 5.89
CA GLY A 118 -14.54 -2.41 6.66
C GLY A 118 -14.35 -2.70 8.15
N LEU A 119 -13.10 -2.70 8.64
CA LEU A 119 -12.71 -3.03 10.01
C LEU A 119 -11.94 -1.87 10.66
N THR A 120 -11.72 -1.93 11.96
CA THR A 120 -10.86 -1.00 12.72
C THR A 120 -9.62 -1.73 13.20
N LEU A 121 -8.57 -1.03 13.62
CA LEU A 121 -7.37 -1.71 14.15
C LEU A 121 -7.61 -2.38 15.51
N GLU A 122 -8.76 -2.16 16.15
CA GLU A 122 -9.21 -2.96 17.30
C GLU A 122 -9.59 -4.40 16.91
N ASN A 123 -9.99 -4.63 15.66
CA ASN A 123 -10.37 -5.97 15.18
C ASN A 123 -9.17 -6.93 15.11
N SER A 124 -9.44 -8.22 15.25
CA SER A 124 -8.42 -9.27 15.25
C SER A 124 -7.77 -9.46 13.87
N LEU A 125 -6.55 -10.01 13.86
CA LEU A 125 -5.88 -10.36 12.60
C LEU A 125 -6.68 -11.38 11.77
N ASP A 126 -7.45 -12.27 12.42
CA ASP A 126 -8.31 -13.23 11.74
C ASP A 126 -9.46 -12.55 10.98
N GLU A 127 -10.06 -11.50 11.55
CA GLU A 127 -11.08 -10.69 10.87
C GLU A 127 -10.48 -9.98 9.64
N PHE A 128 -9.29 -9.42 9.76
CA PHE A 128 -8.58 -8.83 8.62
C PHE A 128 -8.22 -9.87 7.56
N SER A 129 -7.72 -11.05 7.96
CA SER A 129 -7.43 -12.16 7.07
C SER A 129 -8.67 -12.60 6.28
N ALA A 130 -9.83 -12.67 6.93
CA ALA A 130 -11.10 -12.98 6.30
C ALA A 130 -11.51 -11.89 5.29
N ALA A 131 -11.49 -10.62 5.70
CA ALA A 131 -11.84 -9.49 4.82
C ALA A 131 -10.93 -9.42 3.57
N LEU A 132 -9.62 -9.61 3.75
CA LEU A 132 -8.65 -9.66 2.66
C LEU A 132 -8.87 -10.86 1.73
N SER A 133 -9.16 -12.04 2.29
CA SER A 133 -9.45 -13.24 1.52
C SER A 133 -10.73 -13.10 0.70
N ASP A 134 -11.80 -12.51 1.27
CA ASP A 134 -13.05 -12.17 0.56
C ASP A 134 -12.82 -11.14 -0.55
N MET A 135 -11.83 -10.26 -0.37
CA MET A 135 -11.36 -9.37 -1.42
C MET A 135 -10.50 -10.07 -2.48
N GLY A 136 -10.15 -11.33 -2.28
CA GLY A 136 -9.37 -12.18 -3.18
C GLY A 136 -7.87 -11.97 -3.06
N PHE A 137 -7.39 -11.44 -1.93
CA PHE A 137 -5.96 -11.39 -1.64
C PHE A 137 -5.44 -12.77 -1.28
N LYS A 138 -4.17 -13.02 -1.59
CA LYS A 138 -3.44 -14.16 -1.06
C LYS A 138 -2.85 -13.77 0.30
N VAL A 139 -3.49 -14.21 1.38
CA VAL A 139 -3.04 -13.97 2.75
C VAL A 139 -1.94 -14.98 3.13
N LYS A 140 -0.91 -14.49 3.80
CA LYS A 140 0.17 -15.26 4.42
C LYS A 140 0.30 -14.74 5.85
N GLU A 141 0.02 -15.60 6.81
CA GLU A 141 0.31 -15.32 8.22
C GLU A 141 1.82 -15.51 8.46
N SER A 142 2.41 -14.61 9.22
CA SER A 142 3.77 -14.74 9.72
C SER A 142 3.80 -14.43 11.20
N GLU A 143 4.12 -15.44 12.00
CA GLU A 143 4.63 -15.25 13.35
C GLU A 143 6.14 -15.00 13.22
N GLN A 144 6.59 -13.76 13.39
CA GLN A 144 8.03 -13.49 13.44
C GLN A 144 8.49 -13.30 14.89
N TYR A 145 9.32 -14.23 15.34
CA TYR A 145 10.20 -14.06 16.49
C TYR A 145 11.47 -13.35 16.02
N GLY A 146 11.83 -12.27 16.72
CA GLY A 146 12.81 -11.26 16.28
C GLY A 146 14.22 -11.78 15.96
N THR A 147 14.95 -10.99 15.19
CA THR A 147 16.40 -11.15 14.94
C THR A 147 17.17 -10.24 15.91
N ASP A 148 18.26 -10.75 16.48
CA ASP A 148 19.27 -10.01 17.27
C ASP A 148 18.79 -9.31 18.55
N GLY A 149 18.25 -10.08 19.50
CA GLY A 149 18.30 -9.73 20.93
C GLY A 149 17.36 -8.62 21.42
N ILE A 150 16.56 -8.01 20.54
CA ILE A 150 15.45 -7.12 20.90
C ILE A 150 14.15 -7.79 20.43
N ILE A 151 13.55 -8.59 21.31
CA ILE A 151 12.26 -9.22 21.05
C ILE A 151 11.19 -8.13 21.16
N LYS A 152 10.64 -7.69 20.02
CA LYS A 152 9.25 -7.22 19.98
C LYS A 152 8.44 -8.42 19.49
N GLU A 153 7.70 -9.06 20.39
CA GLU A 153 6.75 -10.11 20.00
C GLU A 153 5.64 -9.42 19.20
N TYR A 154 5.50 -9.80 17.93
CA TYR A 154 4.37 -9.34 17.14
C TYR A 154 3.88 -10.47 16.24
N THR A 155 2.58 -10.51 16.04
CA THR A 155 1.96 -11.34 15.01
C THR A 155 1.65 -10.45 13.81
N ALA A 156 1.80 -10.99 12.61
CA ALA A 156 1.53 -10.21 11.41
C ALA A 156 0.87 -11.03 10.33
N ILE A 157 0.10 -10.33 9.51
CA ILE A 157 -0.43 -10.87 8.25
C ILE A 157 0.08 -10.03 7.09
N LYS A 158 0.51 -10.72 6.04
CA LYS A 158 0.86 -10.12 4.75
C LYS A 158 -0.10 -10.65 3.70
N ALA A 159 -0.72 -9.75 2.95
CA ALA A 159 -1.63 -10.09 1.88
C ALA A 159 -1.22 -9.41 0.58
N GLU A 160 -1.26 -10.13 -0.54
CA GLU A 160 -0.81 -9.62 -1.85
C GLU A 160 -1.88 -9.88 -2.93
N LYS A 161 -2.15 -8.88 -3.77
CA LYS A 161 -3.02 -8.99 -4.95
C LYS A 161 -2.73 -7.88 -5.96
N GLY A 162 -2.47 -8.27 -7.22
CA GLY A 162 -2.49 -7.33 -8.35
C GLY A 162 -1.49 -6.16 -8.24
N GLY A 163 -0.34 -6.39 -7.60
CA GLY A 163 0.66 -5.34 -7.31
C GLY A 163 0.26 -4.43 -6.15
N ILE A 164 -0.63 -4.88 -5.27
CA ILE A 164 -0.94 -4.22 -4.00
C ILE A 164 -0.61 -5.21 -2.89
N SER A 165 0.07 -4.72 -1.85
CA SER A 165 0.34 -5.44 -0.63
C SER A 165 -0.33 -4.75 0.56
N VAL A 166 -0.86 -5.56 1.47
CA VAL A 166 -1.38 -5.14 2.77
C VAL A 166 -0.57 -5.86 3.83
N TYR A 167 -0.09 -5.11 4.82
CA TYR A 167 0.66 -5.64 5.95
C TYR A 167 0.06 -5.10 7.24
N ILE A 168 -0.24 -5.99 8.17
CA ILE A 168 -0.82 -5.65 9.46
C ILE A 168 0.01 -6.32 10.54
N CYS A 169 0.50 -5.53 11.50
CA CYS A 169 1.29 -6.00 12.64
C CYS A 169 0.54 -5.73 13.93
N ASP A 170 0.41 -6.75 14.77
CA ASP A 170 -0.14 -6.66 16.12
C ASP A 170 0.99 -6.87 17.15
N TYR A 171 1.29 -5.82 17.90
CA TYR A 171 2.31 -5.78 18.96
C TYR A 171 1.70 -6.02 20.35
N GLY A 172 0.46 -6.53 20.43
CA GLY A 172 -0.29 -6.79 21.65
C GLY A 172 -0.91 -5.54 22.29
N GLN A 173 -0.15 -4.45 22.41
CA GLN A 173 -0.64 -3.16 22.93
C GLN A 173 -0.98 -2.14 21.82
N SER A 174 -0.52 -2.38 20.60
CA SER A 174 -0.78 -1.54 19.45
C SER A 174 -0.83 -2.38 18.18
N LYS A 175 -1.52 -1.88 17.16
CA LYS A 175 -1.60 -2.49 15.85
C LYS A 175 -1.28 -1.43 14.80
N THR A 176 -0.63 -1.85 13.72
CA THR A 176 -0.31 -0.97 12.60
C THR A 176 -0.74 -1.63 11.31
N LEU A 177 -1.13 -0.82 10.34
CA LEU A 177 -1.54 -1.28 9.01
C LEU A 177 -0.83 -0.46 7.94
N SER A 178 -0.38 -1.15 6.90
CA SER A 178 0.28 -0.57 5.73
C SER A 178 -0.35 -1.14 4.46
N ILE A 179 -0.76 -0.26 3.55
CA ILE A 179 -1.26 -0.63 2.22
C ILE A 179 -0.30 0.01 1.21
N ARG A 180 0.28 -0.79 0.31
CA ARG A 180 1.25 -0.32 -0.67
C ARG A 180 0.90 -0.81 -2.06
N ALA A 181 0.94 0.09 -3.04
CA ALA A 181 0.97 -0.26 -4.45
C ALA A 181 2.42 -0.35 -4.92
N ASP A 182 2.73 -1.39 -5.68
CA ASP A 182 4.01 -1.58 -6.32
C ASP A 182 4.38 -0.33 -7.15
N VAL A 183 5.58 0.19 -6.94
CA VAL A 183 6.16 1.26 -7.76
C VAL A 183 7.37 0.70 -8.47
N SER A 184 7.45 0.89 -9.79
CA SER A 184 8.61 0.46 -10.58
C SER A 184 9.58 1.62 -10.86
N ASN A 185 10.80 1.31 -11.30
CA ASN A 185 11.65 2.29 -11.97
C ASN A 185 11.70 2.03 -13.48
N LYS A 186 12.41 2.89 -14.22
CA LYS A 186 12.64 2.75 -15.67
C LYS A 186 13.23 1.40 -16.10
N LEU A 187 13.91 0.68 -15.19
CA LEU A 187 14.48 -0.66 -15.43
C LEU A 187 13.49 -1.79 -15.12
N GLY A 188 12.26 -1.46 -14.69
CA GLY A 188 11.23 -2.42 -14.30
C GLY A 188 11.45 -3.07 -12.93
N ILE A 189 12.37 -2.54 -12.11
CA ILE A 189 12.56 -3.01 -10.72
C ILE A 189 11.42 -2.47 -9.88
N ILE A 190 10.75 -3.34 -9.15
CA ILE A 190 9.59 -3.03 -8.29
C ILE A 190 10.08 -2.88 -6.83
N TYR A 191 9.57 -1.87 -6.14
CA TYR A 191 9.88 -1.50 -4.76
C TYR A 191 8.66 -1.64 -3.85
#